data_AF-A0A519TKG2-F1
#
_entry.id   AF-A0A519TKG2-F1
#
_cell.length_a   1.000
_cell.length_b   1.000
_cell.length_c   1.000
_cell.angle_alpha   90.00
_cell.angle_beta   90.00
_cell.angle_gamma   90.00
#
_symmetry.space_group_name_H-M   'P 1'
#
loop_
_entity.id
_entity.type
_entity.pdbx_description
1 polymer ?
#
loop_
_entity_poly.entity_id
_entity_poly.type
_entity_poly.pdbx_seq_one_letter_code
_entity_poly.pdbx_strand_id
1 'polypeptide(L)'
;MYGIQCHQLTNPLRFLLSALCNNPDSIVLIHVDQKVDLDPFVNEFSHYPQLYFIRDRINVLWGHFSQIEATLSLLKAAEAYNYSYFTLLSGLFTK
;
A
#
# COMPACT_ATOMS: atom_id res chain seq x y z
N MET A 1 -4.67 11.10 2.82
CA MET A 1 -3.62 10.21 2.29
C MET A 1 -3.89 8.79 2.77
N TYR A 2 -3.55 7.79 1.96
CA TYR A 2 -3.82 6.38 2.27
C TYR A 2 -2.53 5.57 2.32
N GLY A 3 -2.41 4.70 3.31
CA GLY A 3 -1.39 3.67 3.37
C GLY A 3 -2.04 2.29 3.22
N ILE A 4 -1.56 1.49 2.27
CA ILE A 4 -2.09 0.16 1.99
C ILE A 4 -1.03 -0.88 2.31
N GLN A 5 -1.36 -1.88 3.11
CA GLN A 5 -0.54 -3.07 3.33
C GLN A 5 -1.17 -4.27 2.62
N CYS A 6 -0.45 -4.94 1.73
CA CYS A 6 -0.95 -6.10 1.02
C CYS A 6 0.14 -7.13 0.74
N HIS A 7 -0.26 -8.34 0.40
CA HIS A 7 0.68 -9.44 0.10
C HIS A 7 0.22 -10.31 -1.09
N GLN A 8 -0.89 -9.94 -1.76
CA GLN A 8 -1.41 -10.63 -2.94
C GLN A 8 -2.19 -9.65 -3.83
N LEU A 9 -2.17 -9.92 -5.14
CA LEU A 9 -2.95 -9.20 -6.15
C LEU A 9 -4.38 -9.76 -6.23
N THR A 10 -5.23 -9.34 -5.30
CA THR A 10 -6.63 -9.77 -5.21
C THR A 10 -7.58 -8.80 -5.93
N ASN A 11 -8.75 -9.27 -6.34
CA ASN A 11 -9.78 -8.38 -6.91
C ASN A 11 -10.24 -7.30 -5.92
N PRO A 12 -10.44 -7.59 -4.61
CA PRO A 12 -10.69 -6.55 -3.61
C PRO A 12 -9.61 -5.45 -3.58
N LEU A 13 -8.31 -5.82 -3.69
CA LEU A 13 -7.24 -4.82 -3.77
C LEU A 13 -7.39 -3.95 -5.03
N ARG A 14 -7.68 -4.54 -6.19
CA ARG A 14 -7.91 -3.80 -7.44
C ARG A 14 -9.04 -2.79 -7.29
N PHE A 15 -10.19 -3.21 -6.76
CA PHE A 15 -11.35 -2.34 -6.54
C PHE A 15 -11.06 -1.25 -5.51
N LEU A 16 -10.33 -1.56 -4.44
CA LEU A 16 -9.93 -0.57 -3.45
C LEU A 16 -9.04 0.50 -4.09
N LEU A 17 -7.98 0.09 -4.78
CA LEU A 17 -7.04 1.03 -5.38
C LEU A 17 -7.69 1.87 -6.47
N SER A 18 -8.55 1.30 -7.32
CA SER A 18 -9.28 2.05 -8.33
C SER A 18 -10.26 3.06 -7.70
N ALA A 19 -10.96 2.69 -6.63
CA ALA A 19 -11.85 3.59 -5.90
C ALA A 19 -11.09 4.76 -5.24
N LEU A 20 -9.94 4.49 -4.62
CA LEU A 20 -9.11 5.54 -4.01
C LEU A 20 -8.50 6.48 -5.05
N CYS A 21 -8.07 5.93 -6.20
CA CYS A 21 -7.48 6.70 -7.30
C CYS A 21 -8.52 7.41 -8.17
N ASN A 22 -9.82 7.17 -7.96
CA ASN A 22 -10.87 7.93 -8.63
C ASN A 22 -10.89 9.42 -8.19
N ASN A 23 -10.32 9.73 -7.01
CA ASN A 23 -10.04 11.10 -6.60
C ASN A 23 -8.58 11.47 -6.98
N PRO A 24 -8.37 12.49 -7.82
CA PRO A 24 -7.02 12.89 -8.25
C PRO A 24 -6.17 13.48 -7.11
N ASP A 25 -6.79 14.00 -6.04
CA ASP A 25 -6.07 14.56 -4.89
C ASP A 25 -5.64 13.50 -3.87
N SER A 26 -6.10 12.26 -4.03
CA SER A 26 -5.68 11.14 -3.18
C SER A 26 -4.23 10.78 -3.46
N ILE A 27 -3.42 10.62 -2.41
CA ILE A 27 -2.10 9.98 -2.51
C ILE A 27 -2.18 8.62 -1.82
N VAL A 28 -1.74 7.56 -2.52
CA VAL A 28 -1.81 6.19 -2.05
C VAL A 28 -0.40 5.60 -1.98
N LEU A 29 0.08 5.33 -0.77
CA LEU A 29 1.32 4.58 -0.56
C LEU A 29 1.01 3.10 -0.36
N ILE A 30 1.76 2.23 -1.01
CA ILE A 30 1.56 0.79 -0.93
C ILE A 30 2.83 0.10 -0.44
N HIS A 31 2.66 -0.62 0.66
CA HIS A 31 3.59 -1.62 1.14
C HIS A 31 3.10 -2.99 0.67
N VAL A 32 3.86 -3.59 -0.24
CA VAL A 32 3.70 -5.00 -0.61
C VAL A 32 4.67 -5.79 0.25
N ASP A 33 4.19 -6.80 0.96
CA ASP A 33 5.01 -7.66 1.82
C ASP A 33 6.30 -8.10 1.12
N GLN A 34 7.44 -7.97 1.80
CA GLN A 34 8.76 -8.21 1.22
C GLN A 34 8.92 -9.60 0.62
N LYS A 35 8.21 -10.61 1.15
CA LYS A 35 8.26 -11.99 0.64
C LYS A 35 7.58 -12.17 -0.72
N VAL A 36 6.91 -11.14 -1.23
CA VAL A 36 6.14 -11.15 -2.47
C VAL A 36 6.87 -10.34 -3.53
N ASP A 37 6.85 -10.85 -4.76
CA ASP A 37 7.37 -10.12 -5.91
C ASP A 37 6.56 -8.84 -6.15
N LEU A 38 7.28 -7.73 -6.33
CA LEU A 38 6.70 -6.39 -6.47
C LEU A 38 6.29 -6.11 -7.91
N ASP A 39 7.00 -6.68 -8.88
CA ASP A 39 6.88 -6.33 -10.31
C ASP A 39 5.44 -6.50 -10.84
N PRO A 40 4.69 -7.57 -10.51
CA PRO A 40 3.30 -7.71 -10.92
C PRO A 40 2.41 -6.55 -10.47
N PHE A 41 2.63 -6.02 -9.26
CA PHE A 41 1.85 -4.90 -8.73
C PHE A 41 2.20 -3.60 -9.44
N VAL A 42 3.49 -3.33 -9.63
CA VAL A 42 3.97 -2.12 -10.32
C VAL A 42 3.45 -2.08 -11.74
N ASN A 43 3.54 -3.20 -12.46
CA ASN A 43 3.07 -3.29 -13.85
C ASN A 43 1.56 -3.11 -13.97
N GLU A 44 0.78 -3.69 -13.04
CA GLU A 44 -0.67 -3.59 -13.09
C GLU A 44 -1.16 -2.15 -12.82
N PHE A 45 -0.54 -1.46 -11.86
CA PHE A 45 -1.01 -0.15 -11.39
C PHE A 45 -0.19 1.04 -11.92
N SER A 46 0.69 0.84 -12.90
CA SER A 46 1.58 1.87 -13.44
C SER A 46 0.86 3.08 -14.06
N HIS A 47 -0.43 2.92 -14.39
CA HIS A 47 -1.26 3.96 -14.98
C HIS A 47 -1.87 4.92 -13.94
N TYR A 48 -1.73 4.65 -12.63
CA TYR A 48 -2.19 5.53 -11.56
C TYR A 48 -1.03 6.42 -11.06
N PRO A 49 -0.95 7.70 -11.48
CA PRO A 49 0.15 8.59 -11.11
C PRO A 49 0.20 8.93 -9.61
N GLN A 50 -0.91 8.76 -8.90
CA GLN A 50 -1.00 9.05 -7.47
C GLN A 50 -0.71 7.85 -6.55
N LEU A 51 -0.34 6.71 -7.13
CA LEU A 51 -0.06 5.46 -6.43
C LEU A 51 1.44 5.18 -6.41
N TYR A 52 2.00 4.99 -5.21
CA TYR A 52 3.43 4.83 -5.01
C TYR A 52 3.74 3.58 -4.19
N PHE A 53 4.55 2.70 -4.76
CA PHE A 53 5.07 1.52 -4.05
C PHE A 53 6.33 1.88 -3.27
N ILE A 54 6.33 1.63 -1.95
CA ILE A 54 7.49 1.91 -1.12
C ILE A 54 8.57 0.83 -1.31
N ARG A 55 9.84 1.24 -1.27
CA ARG A 55 11.00 0.34 -1.47
C ARG A 55 11.47 -0.33 -0.18
N ASP A 56 11.29 0.32 0.96
CA ASP A 56 11.58 -0.21 2.29
C ASP A 56 10.48 -1.20 2.72
N ARG A 57 10.48 -2.39 2.09
CA ARG A 57 9.47 -3.42 2.32
C ARG A 57 9.91 -4.32 3.49
N ILE A 58 8.94 -4.69 4.31
CA ILE A 58 9.12 -5.50 5.51
C ILE A 58 8.49 -6.86 5.26
N ASN A 59 9.20 -7.93 5.64
CA ASN A 59 8.63 -9.28 5.68
C ASN A 59 7.66 -9.39 6.85
N VAL A 60 6.36 -9.37 6.57
CA VAL A 60 5.33 -9.31 7.61
C VAL A 60 4.93 -10.71 8.06
N LEU A 61 5.10 -10.95 9.36
CA LEU A 61 4.57 -12.12 10.06
C LEU A 61 3.25 -11.76 10.75
N TRP A 62 2.27 -12.66 10.69
CA TRP A 62 0.94 -12.43 11.23
C TRP A 62 0.99 -12.35 12.76
N GLY A 63 0.39 -11.30 13.34
CA GLY A 63 0.38 -11.06 14.79
C GLY A 63 1.72 -10.62 15.39
N HIS A 64 2.72 -10.32 14.56
CA HIS A 64 4.07 -9.96 15.00
C HIS A 64 4.34 -8.45 14.89
N PHE A 65 5.40 -7.98 15.56
CA PHE A 65 5.87 -6.60 15.52
C PHE A 65 6.16 -6.09 14.09
N SER A 66 6.50 -6.98 13.17
CA SER A 66 6.72 -6.67 11.75
C SER A 66 5.53 -5.98 11.07
N GLN A 67 4.30 -6.19 11.55
CA GLN A 67 3.13 -5.46 11.05
C GLN A 67 3.24 -3.96 11.38
N ILE A 68 3.70 -3.64 12.60
CA ILE A 68 3.93 -2.27 13.07
C ILE A 68 5.09 -1.66 12.28
N GLU A 69 6.17 -2.40 12.05
CA GLU A 69 7.31 -1.93 11.25
C GLU A 69 6.88 -1.56 9.82
N ALA A 70 6.06 -2.38 9.18
CA ALA A 70 5.51 -2.08 7.86
C ALA A 70 4.63 -0.80 7.87
N THR A 71 3.86 -0.57 8.94
CA THR A 71 3.07 0.66 9.11
C THR A 71 3.99 1.87 9.32
N LEU A 72 5.05 1.74 10.12
CA LEU A 72 6.03 2.80 10.33
C LEU A 72 6.77 3.15 9.04
N SER A 73 7.08 2.18 8.18
CA SER A 73 7.70 2.45 6.89
C SER A 73 6.78 3.26 5.96
N LEU A 74 5.48 2.95 5.94
CA LEU A 74 4.48 3.77 5.23
C LEU A 74 4.39 5.19 5.79
N LEU A 75 4.39 5.35 7.13
CA LEU A 75 4.34 6.66 7.77
C LEU A 75 5.59 7.50 7.47
N LYS A 76 6.78 6.89 7.50
CA LYS A 76 8.03 7.55 7.09
C LYS A 76 7.97 8.02 5.64
N ALA A 77 7.46 7.18 4.74
CA ALA A 77 7.28 7.57 3.34
C ALA A 77 6.23 8.69 3.18
N ALA A 78 5.23 8.75 4.07
CA ALA A 78 4.22 9.79 4.06
C ALA A 78 4.78 11.18 4.43
N GLU A 79 5.87 11.27 5.21
CA GLU A 79 6.51 12.54 5.59
C GLU A 79 6.94 13.39 4.38
N ALA A 80 7.11 12.78 3.20
CA ALA A 80 7.42 13.48 1.95
C ALA A 80 6.23 14.28 1.36
N TYR A 81 5.04 14.18 1.95
CA TYR A 81 3.80 14.75 1.42
C TYR A 81 3.10 15.63 2.45
N ASN A 82 2.34 16.61 1.97
CA ASN A 82 1.46 17.40 2.82
C ASN A 82 0.08 16.74 2.88
N TYR A 83 -0.36 16.35 4.07
CA TYR A 83 -1.66 15.72 4.28
C TYR A 83 -2.21 16.03 5.68
N SER A 84 -3.53 16.11 5.82
CA SER A 84 -4.18 16.32 7.12
C SER A 84 -4.45 15.00 7.87
N TYR A 85 -4.69 13.92 7.13
CA TYR A 85 -5.02 12.60 7.68
C TYR A 85 -4.33 11.48 6.90
N PHE A 86 -3.89 10.47 7.65
CA PHE A 86 -3.35 9.23 7.14
C PHE A 86 -4.29 8.07 7.51
N THR A 87 -4.84 7.41 6.50
CA THR A 87 -5.73 6.27 6.70
C THR A 87 -5.01 4.98 6.30
N LEU A 88 -4.82 4.07 7.26
CA LEU A 88 -4.23 2.76 7.02
C LEU A 88 -5.32 1.75 6.64
N LEU A 89 -5.14 1.02 5.54
CA LEU A 89 -6.03 -0.04 5.07
C LEU A 89 -5.20 -1.27 4.68
N SER A 90 -5.85 -2.43 4.61
CA SER A 90 -5.23 -3.68 4.14
C SER A 90 -5.86 -4.14 2.82
N GLY A 91 -5.03 -4.76 1.98
CA GLY A 91 -5.51 -5.52 0.83
C GLY A 91 -6.20 -6.79 1.34
N LEU A 92 -7.53 -6.78 1.37
CA LEU A 92 -8.33 -7.91 1.83
C LEU A 92 -7.96 -9.18 1.07
N PHE A 93 -7.67 -10.23 1.84
CA PHE A 93 -7.53 -11.60 1.35
C PHE A 93 -8.72 -12.41 1.85
N THR A 94 -9.44 -13.05 0.93
CA THR A 94 -10.45 -14.06 1.21
C THR A 94 -9.96 -15.39 0.68
N LYS A 95 -10.01 -16.44 1.51
CA LYS A 95 -9.70 -17.82 1.10
C LYS A 95 -10.76 -18.36 0.14
#